data_AF-A0A367PDT0-F1
#
_entry.id   AF-A0A367PDT0-F1
#
_cell.length_a   1.000
_cell.length_b   1.000
_cell.length_c   1.000
_cell.angle_alpha   90.00
_cell.angle_beta   90.00
_cell.angle_gamma   90.00
#
_symmetry.space_group_name_H-M   'P 1'
#
loop_
_entity.id
_entity.type
_entity.pdbx_description
1 polymer ?
#
loop_
_entity_poly.entity_id
_entity_poly.type
_entity_poly.pdbx_seq_one_letter_code
_entity_poly.pdbx_strand_id
1 'polypeptide(L)'
;MMNARSETVGEERSFSGPRKKSQLCLIPAAAVYEPNYEAGPKSTRYRIWLPDEPAFGIAGLWRGWGTRWSHPGIAQMMNTSYSSASCSRARSAREGW
;
A
#
# COMPACT_ATOMS: atom_id res chain seq x y z
N MET A 1 0.24 10.41 -5.73
CA MET A 1 0.49 10.01 -4.33
C MET A 1 0.07 8.56 -4.20
N MET A 2 0.95 7.69 -3.71
CA MET A 2 0.72 6.24 -3.70
C MET A 2 0.42 5.69 -2.30
N ASN A 3 1.00 6.29 -1.25
CA ASN A 3 0.83 5.87 0.14
C ASN A 3 0.17 6.98 0.97
N ALA A 4 -0.73 6.60 1.88
CA ALA A 4 -1.40 7.47 2.85
C ALA A 4 -1.11 7.00 4.28
N ARG A 5 -0.77 7.90 5.20
CA ARG A 5 -0.61 7.53 6.62
C ARG A 5 -1.97 7.25 7.24
N SER A 6 -2.13 6.09 7.88
CA SER A 6 -3.39 5.69 8.52
C SER A 6 -3.87 6.72 9.55
N GLU A 7 -2.95 7.38 10.25
CA GLU A 7 -3.23 8.38 11.28
C GLU A 7 -3.83 9.67 10.73
N THR A 8 -3.45 10.08 9.51
CA THR A 8 -3.86 11.36 8.90
C THR A 8 -4.76 11.18 7.68
N VAL A 9 -5.11 9.95 7.31
CA VAL A 9 -5.89 9.61 6.10
C VAL A 9 -7.26 10.30 6.06
N GLY A 10 -7.83 10.60 7.23
CA GLY A 10 -9.14 11.28 7.36
C GLY A 10 -9.07 12.80 7.21
N GLU A 11 -7.88 13.39 7.38
CA GLU A 11 -7.67 14.84 7.43
C GLU A 11 -7.02 15.36 6.14
N GLU A 12 -6.12 14.59 5.55
CA GLU A 12 -5.37 15.00 4.37
C GLU A 12 -6.28 15.18 3.15
N ARG A 13 -6.14 16.30 2.44
CA ARG A 13 -6.99 16.69 1.31
C ARG A 13 -7.04 15.63 0.19
N SER A 14 -5.94 14.90 0.01
CA SER A 14 -5.80 13.86 -1.02
C SER A 14 -6.57 12.56 -0.71
N PHE A 15 -6.83 12.28 0.57
CA PHE A 15 -7.35 10.97 1.05
C PHE A 15 -8.68 11.07 1.81
N SER A 16 -8.96 12.21 2.45
CA SER A 16 -10.17 12.45 3.23
C SER A 16 -11.46 12.30 2.42
N GLY A 17 -11.47 12.73 1.16
CA GLY A 17 -12.62 12.57 0.25
C GLY A 17 -12.97 11.10 0.01
N PRO A 18 -12.06 10.29 -0.55
CA PRO A 18 -12.26 8.84 -0.71
C PRO A 18 -12.60 8.12 0.61
N ARG A 19 -11.94 8.48 1.72
CA ARG A 19 -12.21 7.88 3.03
C ARG A 19 -13.63 8.15 3.52
N LYS A 20 -14.10 9.40 3.43
CA LYS A 20 -15.47 9.80 3.81
C LYS A 20 -16.54 9.17 2.93
N LYS A 21 -16.21 8.88 1.66
CA LYS A 21 -17.09 8.18 0.72
C LYS A 21 -17.02 6.65 0.83
N SER A 22 -16.31 6.12 1.83
CA SER A 22 -16.07 4.68 2.00
C SER A 22 -15.53 3.99 0.74
N GLN A 23 -14.70 4.69 -0.03
CA GLN A 23 -14.03 4.13 -1.21
C GLN A 23 -12.83 3.27 -0.78
N LEU A 24 -13.11 2.21 -0.03
CA LEU A 24 -12.12 1.27 0.50
C LEU A 24 -11.86 0.16 -0.51
N CYS A 25 -10.64 -0.34 -0.55
CA CYS A 25 -10.27 -1.50 -1.36
C CYS A 25 -9.26 -2.40 -0.65
N LEU A 26 -9.18 -3.65 -1.12
CA LEU A 26 -8.08 -4.56 -0.82
C LEU A 26 -7.20 -4.65 -2.07
N ILE A 27 -5.93 -4.35 -1.91
CA ILE A 27 -4.91 -4.46 -2.96
C ILE A 27 -4.26 -5.84 -2.79
N PRO A 28 -4.47 -6.79 -3.72
CA PRO A 28 -3.83 -8.09 -3.64
C PRO A 28 -2.33 -7.96 -3.96
N ALA A 29 -1.47 -8.55 -3.14
CA ALA A 29 -0.03 -8.56 -3.35
C ALA A 29 0.59 -9.89 -2.93
N ALA A 30 1.52 -10.42 -3.72
CA ALA A 30 2.35 -11.56 -3.33
C ALA A 30 3.48 -11.16 -2.37
N ALA A 31 3.93 -9.90 -2.45
CA ALA A 31 4.93 -9.29 -1.58
C ALA A 31 4.87 -7.77 -1.67
N VAL A 32 5.39 -7.09 -0.65
CA VAL A 32 5.75 -5.66 -0.70
C VAL A 32 7.27 -5.52 -0.61
N TYR A 33 7.80 -4.42 -1.13
CA TYR A 33 9.23 -4.16 -1.14
C TYR A 33 9.55 -2.82 -0.50
N GLU A 34 10.40 -2.83 0.52
CA GLU A 34 10.82 -1.63 1.23
C GLU A 34 12.36 -1.50 1.18
N PRO A 35 12.90 -0.28 1.03
CA PRO A 35 14.33 -0.06 1.13
C PRO A 35 14.80 -0.20 2.59
N ASN A 36 15.85 -0.98 2.80
CA ASN A 36 16.61 -1.04 4.05
C ASN A 36 17.90 -0.21 3.90
N TYR A 37 18.10 0.74 4.81
CA TYR A 37 19.26 1.65 4.84
C TYR A 37 20.29 1.33 5.94
N GLU A 38 20.05 0.28 6.75
CA GLU A 38 20.93 -0.08 7.87
C GLU A 38 22.25 -0.73 7.41
N ALA A 39 22.25 -1.36 6.22
CA ALA A 39 23.39 -2.13 5.72
C ALA A 39 24.49 -1.29 5.04
N GLY A 40 24.34 0.04 4.95
CA GLY A 40 25.35 0.93 4.37
C GLY A 40 24.76 2.11 3.57
N PRO A 41 25.60 2.84 2.80
CA PRO A 41 25.22 4.09 2.14
C PRO A 41 24.25 3.92 0.95
N LYS A 42 23.99 2.67 0.52
CA LYS A 42 23.04 2.35 -0.54
C LYS A 42 21.87 1.56 0.06
N SER A 43 20.66 1.88 -0.35
CA SER A 43 19.49 1.08 0.03
C SER A 43 19.60 -0.33 -0.53
N THR A 44 19.33 -1.30 0.34
CA THR A 44 19.13 -2.69 -0.06
C THR A 44 17.64 -2.95 -0.11
N ARG A 45 17.14 -3.52 -1.22
CA ARG A 45 15.73 -3.84 -1.36
C ARG A 45 15.37 -5.09 -0.56
N TYR A 46 14.40 -4.98 0.33
CA TYR A 46 13.89 -6.08 1.13
C TYR A 46 12.50 -6.47 0.63
N ARG A 47 12.27 -7.78 0.50
CA ARG A 47 10.98 -8.38 0.20
C ARG A 47 10.29 -8.72 1.52
N ILE A 48 9.02 -8.34 1.65
CA ILE A 48 8.16 -8.68 2.78
C ILE A 48 6.96 -9.48 2.26
N TRP A 49 6.72 -10.67 2.82
CA TRP A 49 5.67 -11.58 2.36
C TRP A 49 5.10 -12.44 3.49
N LEU A 50 3.97 -13.09 3.25
CA LEU A 50 3.43 -14.12 4.14
C LEU A 50 3.94 -15.51 3.69
N PRO A 51 4.60 -16.29 4.56
CA PRO A 51 4.95 -17.68 4.26
C PRO A 51 3.71 -18.52 3.97
N ASP A 52 3.85 -19.47 3.05
CA ASP A 52 2.81 -20.44 2.69
C ASP A 52 1.51 -19.85 2.12
N GLU A 53 1.46 -18.54 1.90
CA GLU A 53 0.34 -17.81 1.32
C GLU A 53 0.73 -17.24 -0.05
N PRO A 54 -0.03 -17.53 -1.13
CA PRO A 54 0.30 -17.04 -2.47
C PRO A 54 0.11 -15.52 -2.63
N ALA A 55 -0.76 -14.91 -1.81
CA ALA A 55 -0.99 -13.47 -1.77
C ALA A 55 -1.63 -13.04 -0.45
N PHE A 56 -1.55 -11.73 -0.15
CA PHE A 56 -2.27 -11.10 0.95
C PHE A 56 -2.91 -9.78 0.50
N GLY A 57 -3.92 -9.34 1.26
CA GLY A 57 -4.61 -8.07 1.02
C GLY A 57 -3.95 -6.92 1.78
N ILE A 58 -3.66 -5.84 1.07
CA ILE A 58 -3.23 -4.56 1.65
C ILE A 58 -4.45 -3.63 1.69
N ALA A 59 -4.75 -3.06 2.85
CA ALA A 59 -5.81 -2.07 2.98
C ALA A 59 -5.48 -0.80 2.17
N GLY A 60 -6.45 -0.32 1.42
CA GLY A 60 -6.28 0.88 0.61
C GLY A 60 -7.57 1.68 0.41
N LEU A 61 -7.39 2.82 -0.24
CA LEU A 61 -8.45 3.67 -0.77
C LEU A 61 -8.39 3.66 -2.29
N TRP A 62 -9.54 3.86 -2.93
CA TRP A 62 -9.62 4.05 -4.37
C TRP A 62 -10.32 5.36 -4.72
N ARG A 63 -9.99 5.91 -5.89
CA ARG A 63 -10.74 7.00 -6.50
C ARG A 63 -10.70 6.90 -8.02
N GLY A 64 -11.81 7.21 -8.67
CA GLY A 64 -11.83 7.41 -10.13
C GLY A 64 -11.12 8.71 -10.51
N TRP A 65 -10.46 8.73 -11.67
CA TRP A 65 -9.98 9.99 -12.24
C TRP A 65 -11.13 10.72 -12.91
N GLY A 66 -11.49 11.88 -12.38
CA GLY A 66 -12.44 12.79 -13.03
C GLY A 66 -11.74 13.54 -14.17
N THR A 67 -11.56 12.89 -15.31
CA THR A 67 -11.24 13.61 -16.55
C THR A 67 -12.55 13.94 -17.27
N ARG A 68 -12.58 15.05 -18.02
CA ARG A 68 -13.70 15.41 -18.91
C ARG A 68 -13.97 14.34 -20.00
N TRP A 69 -13.06 13.38 -20.12
CA TRP A 69 -13.08 12.23 -21.01
C TRP A 69 -13.04 10.95 -20.17
N SER A 70 -14.09 10.77 -19.37
CA SER A 70 -14.23 9.66 -18.45
C SER A 70 -14.10 8.33 -19.20
N HIS A 71 -12.91 7.74 -19.16
CA HIS A 71 -12.76 6.32 -19.38
C HIS A 71 -13.17 5.66 -18.06
N PRO A 72 -14.31 4.96 -17.98
CA PRO A 72 -14.84 4.44 -16.72
C PRO A 72 -13.94 3.38 -16.03
N GLY A 73 -12.74 3.11 -16.53
CA GLY A 73 -11.85 2.05 -16.06
C GLY A 73 -10.61 2.48 -15.26
N ILE A 74 -10.27 3.78 -15.16
CA ILE A 74 -9.02 4.19 -14.48
C ILE A 74 -9.31 4.62 -13.04
N ALA A 75 -9.02 3.72 -12.10
CA ALA A 75 -9.01 4.00 -10.67
C ALA A 75 -7.58 4.09 -10.15
N GLN A 76 -7.28 5.12 -9.34
CA GLN A 76 -6.06 5.18 -8.55
C GLN A 76 -6.30 4.45 -7.24
N MET A 77 -5.50 3.41 -6.97
CA MET A 77 -5.43 2.77 -5.66
C MET A 77 -4.30 3.41 -4.85
N MET A 78 -4.54 3.59 -3.55
CA MET A 78 -3.59 4.16 -2.60
C MET A 78 -3.58 3.25 -1.38
N ASN A 79 -2.43 2.73 -0.98
CA ASN A 79 -2.34 1.93 0.24
C ASN A 79 -2.29 2.83 1.48
N THR A 80 -2.85 2.35 2.58
CA THR A 80 -2.67 3.00 3.88
C THR A 80 -1.42 2.41 4.55
N SER A 81 -0.36 3.20 4.66
CA SER A 81 0.85 2.80 5.38
C SER A 81 0.52 2.70 6.87
N TYR A 82 0.89 1.56 7.46
CA TYR A 82 0.63 1.08 8.82
C TYR A 82 -0.73 0.43 9.09
N SER A 83 -0.73 -0.91 8.99
CA SER A 83 -1.41 -1.80 9.94
C SER A 83 -0.34 -2.72 10.53
N SER A 84 0.08 -2.45 11.76
CA SER A 84 1.01 -3.28 12.52
C SER A 84 0.48 -4.71 12.76
N ALA A 85 -0.81 -4.95 12.55
CA ALA A 85 -1.46 -6.24 12.75
C ALA A 85 -1.05 -7.32 11.72
N SER A 86 -0.47 -6.92 10.57
CA SER A 86 0.01 -7.88 9.56
C SER A 86 1.45 -8.37 9.80
N CYS A 87 2.19 -7.73 10.71
CA CYS A 87 3.64 -7.90 10.81
C CYS A 87 4.05 -9.23 11.50
N SER A 88 3.23 -9.77 12.40
CA SER A 88 3.61 -10.96 13.20
C SER A 88 3.79 -12.24 12.38
N ARG A 89 3.13 -12.35 11.23
CA ARG A 89 3.26 -13.49 10.31
C ARG A 89 4.12 -13.19 9.09
N ALA A 90 4.50 -11.93 8.87
CA ALA A 90 5.28 -11.54 7.71
C ALA A 90 6.75 -11.92 7.90
N ARG A 91 7.37 -12.46 6.85
CA ARG A 91 8.83 -12.59 6.74
C ARG A 91 9.38 -11.40 5.98
N SER A 92 10.63 -11.05 6.28
CA SER A 92 11.39 -10.01 5.59
C SER A 92 12.79 -10.53 5.28
N ALA A 93 13.23 -10.41 4.03
CA ALA A 93 14.57 -10.80 3.60
C ALA A 93 15.06 -9.88 2.48
N ARG A 94 16.37 -9.81 2.30
CA ARG A 94 16.97 -9.16 1.13
C ARG A 94 16.47 -9.85 -0.14
N GLU A 95 16.10 -9.07 -1.16
CA GLU A 95 15.66 -9.63 -2.43
C GLU A 95 16.75 -10.56 -3.03
N GLY A 96 16.37 -11.78 -3.40
CA GLY A 96 17.27 -12.81 -3.93
C GLY A 96 17.84 -13.82 -2.92
N TRP A 97 17.38 -13.80 -1.66
CA TRP A 97 17.72 -14.75 -0.60
C TRP A 97 16.47 -15.39 0.01
#